data_AF-A0A9W9IYA0-F1
#
_entry.id   AF-A0A9W9IYA0-F1
#
_cell.length_a   1.000
_cell.length_b   1.000
_cell.length_c   1.000
_cell.angle_alpha   90.00
_cell.angle_beta   90.00
_cell.angle_gamma   90.00
#
_symmetry.space_group_name_H-M   'P 1'
#
loop_
_entity.id
_entity.type
_entity.pdbx_description
1 polymer ?
#
loop_
_entity_poly.entity_id
_entity_poly.type
_entity_poly.pdbx_seq_one_letter_code
_entity_poly.pdbx_strand_id
1 'polypeptide(L)'
;MALAWSSNAATAHPANSTSHSLGKRFSKANIECSAYYGHFVWAHLEEIEEILDEVIQRTQDLYNFLNGQPTIKILDDDANEVLRSTFNTFTSIYGKFFWGPQDSKSKDGKDRVKKVLENFSAMRSRASTSGYISNVEIRCDDTWLSKVDKNGQSSTVPLQYFDSRHPEREAKWLDNGWIDFTESKGACSDAGHTHYAWVNDHIHGTDESVLTLCQDYIEYWIAQWNADIRLPFLRGNEYSPEKYKLDDFSGPFISVALLHELTHVSQIFGSPPTEDQPCLKDGKTVGGYGWFCITQIASLSTEKALLNADSYAYYAVAMYLNKNDWSTGYSEPLTEL
;
A
#
# COMPACT_ATOMS: atom_id res chain seq x y z
N MET A 1 -21.65 1.63 -5.26
CA MET A 1 -22.45 2.84 -5.60
C MET A 1 -21.59 3.64 -6.55
N ALA A 2 -21.88 3.58 -7.85
CA ALA A 2 -21.03 4.18 -8.88
C ALA A 2 -21.07 5.71 -8.77
N LEU A 3 -19.94 6.34 -8.51
CA LEU A 3 -19.81 7.80 -8.51
C LEU A 3 -19.76 8.28 -9.96
N ALA A 4 -20.82 8.96 -10.38
CA ALA A 4 -20.86 9.66 -11.66
C ALA A 4 -20.03 10.94 -11.55
N TRP A 5 -18.86 10.97 -12.18
CA TRP A 5 -18.08 12.19 -12.36
C TRP A 5 -18.66 13.00 -13.53
N SER A 6 -19.17 14.20 -13.25
CA SER A 6 -19.60 15.14 -14.28
C SER A 6 -18.36 15.79 -14.91
N SER A 7 -18.14 15.54 -16.20
CA SER A 7 -17.07 16.11 -17.02
C SER A 7 -17.24 17.63 -17.18
N ASN A 8 -16.33 18.42 -16.63
CA ASN A 8 -16.07 19.76 -17.12
C ASN A 8 -14.92 19.70 -18.12
N ALA A 9 -15.20 20.11 -19.36
CA ALA A 9 -14.28 20.08 -20.48
C ALA A 9 -13.09 21.00 -20.24
N ALA A 10 -11.90 20.43 -20.06
CA ALA A 10 -10.64 21.14 -20.16
C ALA A 10 -10.20 21.15 -21.64
N THR A 11 -9.98 22.35 -22.17
CA THR A 11 -9.50 22.61 -23.53
C THR A 11 -8.10 22.03 -23.73
N ALA A 12 -7.96 21.17 -24.76
CA ALA A 12 -6.72 20.50 -25.12
C ALA A 12 -5.66 21.49 -25.67
N HIS A 13 -4.43 21.38 -25.16
CA HIS A 13 -3.22 21.86 -25.81
C HIS A 13 -2.40 20.69 -26.35
N PRO A 14 -1.70 20.86 -27.49
CA PRO A 14 -1.13 19.74 -28.24
C PRO A 14 0.11 19.17 -27.53
N ALA A 15 0.09 17.85 -27.32
CA ALA A 15 1.21 17.07 -26.84
C ALA A 15 2.31 17.00 -27.91
N ASN A 16 3.51 17.47 -27.55
CA ASN A 16 4.70 17.28 -28.36
C ASN A 16 5.32 15.92 -27.98
N SER A 17 5.08 14.90 -28.79
CA SER A 17 5.56 13.53 -28.56
C SER A 17 7.00 13.37 -29.03
N THR A 18 7.96 13.31 -28.09
CA THR A 18 9.28 12.74 -28.38
C THR A 18 9.28 11.26 -28.00
N SER A 19 9.17 10.40 -29.02
CA SER A 19 9.32 8.95 -28.87
C SER A 19 10.76 8.60 -28.51
N HIS A 20 11.04 8.43 -27.22
CA HIS A 20 12.26 7.78 -26.77
C HIS A 20 12.03 6.27 -26.72
N SER A 21 12.97 5.52 -27.30
CA SER A 21 12.94 4.08 -27.53
C SER A 21 12.57 3.26 -26.29
N LEU A 22 11.39 2.64 -26.31
CA LEU A 22 10.80 1.75 -25.29
C LEU A 22 11.56 0.40 -25.09
N GLY A 23 12.65 0.15 -25.81
CA GLY A 23 13.19 -1.22 -25.97
C GLY A 23 14.29 -1.68 -25.02
N LYS A 24 14.71 -0.93 -23.99
CA LYS A 24 15.95 -1.28 -23.23
C LYS A 24 15.97 -1.08 -21.72
N ARG A 25 14.82 -0.96 -21.03
CA ARG A 25 14.80 -0.82 -19.55
C ARG A 25 14.10 -1.93 -18.75
N PHE A 26 13.56 -2.96 -19.40
CA PHE A 26 12.77 -4.03 -18.75
C PHE A 26 13.60 -5.21 -18.21
N SER A 27 14.59 -5.00 -17.35
CA SER A 27 15.45 -6.12 -16.90
C SER A 27 15.68 -6.25 -15.39
N LYS A 28 14.81 -5.71 -14.53
CA LYS A 28 15.12 -5.63 -13.09
C LYS A 28 14.04 -6.11 -12.13
N ALA A 29 12.90 -6.52 -12.66
CA ALA A 29 11.79 -7.11 -11.91
C ALA A 29 11.34 -8.40 -12.59
N ASN A 30 11.09 -9.46 -11.82
CA ASN A 30 10.38 -10.64 -12.32
C ASN A 30 8.88 -10.32 -12.45
N ILE A 31 8.58 -9.42 -13.39
CA ILE A 31 7.22 -9.01 -13.73
C ILE A 31 6.74 -9.92 -14.86
N GLU A 32 5.95 -10.92 -14.50
CA GLU A 32 5.33 -11.88 -15.41
C GLU A 32 3.99 -11.32 -15.88
N CYS A 33 4.08 -10.39 -16.83
CA CYS A 33 2.96 -9.69 -17.44
C CYS A 33 3.16 -9.56 -18.96
N SER A 34 2.09 -9.25 -19.70
CA SER A 34 2.23 -8.78 -21.09
C SER A 34 3.12 -7.53 -21.12
N ALA A 35 3.80 -7.26 -22.25
CA ALA A 35 4.73 -6.11 -22.33
C ALA A 35 4.06 -4.76 -21.95
N TYR A 36 2.79 -4.58 -22.31
CA TYR A 36 2.04 -3.37 -21.95
C TYR A 36 1.75 -3.31 -20.44
N TYR A 37 1.23 -4.40 -19.85
CA TYR A 37 0.93 -4.46 -18.42
C TYR A 37 2.21 -4.40 -17.56
N GLY A 38 3.31 -5.01 -18.02
CA GLY A 38 4.59 -4.92 -17.33
C GLY A 38 5.14 -3.49 -17.29
N HIS A 39 4.98 -2.73 -18.37
CA HIS A 39 5.33 -1.31 -18.37
C HIS A 39 4.47 -0.47 -17.43
N PHE A 40 3.16 -0.75 -17.44
CA PHE A 40 2.21 -0.12 -16.53
C PHE A 40 2.57 -0.36 -15.05
N VAL A 41 2.80 -1.61 -14.65
CA VAL A 41 3.21 -1.96 -13.27
C VAL A 41 4.53 -1.29 -12.91
N TRP A 42 5.52 -1.32 -13.80
CA TRP A 42 6.82 -0.69 -13.56
C TRP A 42 6.70 0.81 -13.30
N ALA A 43 5.91 1.53 -14.10
CA ALA A 43 5.70 2.97 -13.90
C ALA A 43 5.12 3.28 -12.50
N HIS A 44 4.23 2.43 -11.97
CA HIS A 44 3.66 2.63 -10.65
C HIS A 44 4.60 2.20 -9.52
N LEU A 45 5.52 1.26 -9.76
CA LEU A 45 6.63 1.01 -8.83
C LEU A 45 7.56 2.24 -8.73
N GLU A 46 7.81 2.95 -9.83
CA GLU A 46 8.55 4.23 -9.80
C GLU A 46 7.78 5.31 -9.02
N GLU A 47 6.45 5.39 -9.17
CA GLU A 47 5.62 6.30 -8.37
C GLU A 47 5.66 5.97 -6.87
N ILE A 48 5.71 4.69 -6.50
CA ILE A 48 5.87 4.27 -5.10
C ILE A 48 7.19 4.77 -4.52
N GLU A 49 8.27 4.80 -5.30
CA GLU A 49 9.53 5.38 -4.82
C GLU A 49 9.38 6.86 -4.45
N GLU A 50 8.65 7.65 -5.25
CA GLU A 50 8.37 9.06 -4.93
C GLU A 50 7.48 9.22 -3.68
N ILE A 51 6.47 8.35 -3.53
CA ILE A 51 5.61 8.32 -2.35
C ILE A 51 6.44 8.01 -1.10
N LEU A 52 7.32 7.02 -1.19
CA LEU A 52 8.22 6.61 -0.12
C LEU A 52 9.19 7.74 0.27
N ASP A 53 9.75 8.47 -0.71
CA ASP A 53 10.64 9.60 -0.44
C ASP A 53 9.92 10.72 0.35
N GLU A 54 8.68 11.05 -0.02
CA GLU A 54 7.89 12.07 0.70
C GLU A 54 7.51 11.60 2.11
N VAL A 55 6.97 10.38 2.27
CA VAL A 55 6.56 9.89 3.61
C VAL A 55 7.78 9.78 4.54
N ILE A 56 8.94 9.33 4.05
CA ILE A 56 10.18 9.30 4.83
C ILE A 56 10.55 10.70 5.31
N GLN A 57 10.58 11.68 4.40
CA GLN A 57 10.92 13.06 4.76
C GLN A 57 9.96 13.60 5.83
N ARG A 58 8.65 13.41 5.64
CA ARG A 58 7.62 13.86 6.59
C ARG A 58 7.72 13.20 7.96
N THR A 59 7.93 11.89 8.00
CA THR A 59 8.10 11.16 9.28
C THR A 59 9.43 11.50 9.95
N GLN A 60 10.49 11.75 9.19
CA GLN A 60 11.78 12.19 9.69
C GLN A 60 11.69 13.59 10.34
N ASP A 61 10.97 14.51 9.71
CA ASP A 61 10.71 15.85 10.28
C ASP A 61 9.91 15.74 11.57
N LEU A 62 8.89 14.89 11.60
CA LEU A 62 8.14 14.58 12.82
C LEU A 62 9.05 14.00 13.92
N TYR A 63 9.89 13.02 13.59
CA TYR A 63 10.81 12.41 14.55
C TYR A 63 11.81 13.42 15.12
N ASN A 64 12.40 14.26 14.25
CA ASN A 64 13.33 15.32 14.63
C ASN A 64 12.66 16.34 15.54
N PHE A 65 11.46 16.78 15.17
CA PHE A 65 10.65 17.67 15.99
C PHE A 65 10.45 17.08 17.39
N LEU A 66 9.95 15.85 17.51
CA LEU A 66 9.70 15.22 18.81
C LEU A 66 10.98 15.07 19.65
N ASN A 67 12.14 14.84 19.02
CA ASN A 67 13.44 14.77 19.68
C ASN A 67 13.96 16.12 20.19
N GLY A 68 13.60 17.22 19.53
CA GLY A 68 13.97 18.58 19.95
C GLY A 68 13.30 19.08 21.23
N GLN A 69 12.46 18.26 21.89
CA GLN A 69 11.64 18.62 23.05
C GLN A 69 10.82 19.93 22.83
N PRO A 70 10.00 19.99 21.77
CA PRO A 70 9.35 21.21 21.32
C PRO A 70 8.14 21.54 22.18
N THR A 71 7.97 22.77 22.64
CA THR A 71 6.74 23.15 23.38
C THR A 71 5.49 23.01 22.49
N ILE A 72 4.34 22.60 23.08
CA ILE A 72 3.04 22.43 22.38
C ILE A 72 2.70 23.63 21.48
N LYS A 73 3.02 24.86 21.91
CA LYS A 73 2.83 26.10 21.14
C LYS A 73 3.42 26.07 19.72
N ILE A 74 4.40 25.22 19.44
CA ILE A 74 5.04 25.13 18.12
C ILE A 74 4.14 24.40 17.13
N LEU A 75 3.26 23.47 17.58
CA LEU A 75 2.27 22.84 16.71
C LEU A 75 1.10 23.77 16.38
N ASP A 76 0.85 24.78 17.23
CA ASP A 76 -0.20 25.78 17.03
C ASP A 76 0.25 26.92 16.08
N ASP A 77 1.51 26.93 15.64
CA ASP A 77 2.05 27.92 14.71
C ASP A 77 1.70 27.53 13.27
N ASP A 78 1.13 28.46 12.50
CA ASP A 78 0.82 28.28 11.08
C ASP A 78 2.08 27.95 10.26
N ALA A 79 3.26 28.41 10.69
CA ALA A 79 4.53 28.04 10.06
C ALA A 79 4.82 26.52 10.14
N ASN A 80 4.10 25.77 10.97
CA ASN A 80 4.25 24.33 11.17
C ASN A 80 2.99 23.53 10.80
N GLU A 81 2.07 24.08 9.99
CA GLU A 81 0.82 23.42 9.58
C GLU A 81 1.04 21.99 9.03
N VAL A 82 2.09 21.84 8.22
CA VAL A 82 2.52 20.59 7.58
C VAL A 82 2.91 19.56 8.64
N LEU A 83 3.73 19.98 9.60
CA LEU A 83 4.18 19.14 10.69
C LEU A 83 3.03 18.78 11.65
N ARG A 84 2.13 19.72 11.92
CA ARG A 84 0.89 19.49 12.69
C ARG A 84 0.02 18.43 12.03
N SER A 85 -0.24 18.57 10.72
CA SER A 85 -0.99 17.57 9.96
C SER A 85 -0.32 16.19 10.00
N THR A 86 1.01 16.13 9.84
CA THR A 86 1.76 14.87 9.96
C THR A 86 1.63 14.25 11.34
N PHE A 87 1.76 15.04 12.41
CA PHE A 87 1.56 14.58 13.79
C PHE A 87 0.15 14.04 13.99
N ASN A 88 -0.87 14.83 13.65
CA ASN A 88 -2.27 14.45 13.86
C ASN A 88 -2.63 13.19 13.06
N THR A 89 -2.27 13.12 11.78
CA THR A 89 -2.49 11.95 10.93
C THR A 89 -1.78 10.71 11.48
N PHE A 90 -0.52 10.86 11.92
CA PHE A 90 0.22 9.76 12.55
C PHE A 90 -0.51 9.26 13.81
N THR A 91 -1.00 10.16 14.66
CA THR A 91 -1.72 9.76 15.89
C THR A 91 -3.07 9.10 15.61
N SER A 92 -3.73 9.42 14.50
CA SER A 92 -4.97 8.77 14.08
C SER A 92 -4.72 7.33 13.61
N ILE A 93 -3.65 7.11 12.83
CA ILE A 93 -3.36 5.81 12.19
C ILE A 93 -2.56 4.86 13.11
N TYR A 94 -1.65 5.38 13.94
CA TYR A 94 -0.77 4.57 14.80
C TYR A 94 -1.02 4.77 16.29
N GLY A 95 -2.09 5.48 16.62
CA GLY A 95 -2.60 5.68 17.97
C GLY A 95 -1.98 6.86 18.71
N LYS A 96 -2.79 7.46 19.58
CA LYS A 96 -2.44 8.64 20.36
C LYS A 96 -1.26 8.36 21.30
N PHE A 97 -0.45 9.38 21.52
CA PHE A 97 0.55 9.38 22.59
C PHE A 97 0.61 10.76 23.25
N PHE A 98 0.93 10.77 24.54
CA PHE A 98 1.06 11.99 25.30
C PHE A 98 2.49 12.48 25.22
N TRP A 99 2.65 13.77 24.94
CA TRP A 99 3.95 14.42 24.90
C TRP A 99 4.14 15.29 26.14
N GLY A 100 5.24 15.07 26.86
CA GLY A 100 5.62 15.83 28.06
C GLY A 100 7.02 15.48 28.55
N PRO A 101 7.68 16.36 29.33
CA PRO A 101 9.10 16.25 29.71
C PRO A 101 9.46 15.09 30.67
N GLN A 102 8.48 14.34 31.18
CA GLN A 102 8.67 13.30 32.21
C GLN A 102 7.85 12.02 31.95
N ASP A 103 7.21 11.88 30.78
CA ASP A 103 6.24 10.79 30.56
C ASP A 103 6.85 9.65 29.74
N SER A 104 6.80 8.42 30.26
CA SER A 104 7.16 7.20 29.51
C SER A 104 6.32 7.07 28.23
N LYS A 105 5.09 7.60 28.20
CA LYS A 105 4.24 7.63 27.01
C LYS A 105 4.80 8.50 25.88
N SER A 106 5.63 9.50 26.21
CA SER A 106 6.35 10.31 25.23
C SER A 106 7.44 9.50 24.54
N LYS A 107 8.08 8.57 25.27
CA LYS A 107 9.07 7.64 24.70
C LYS A 107 8.38 6.64 23.78
N ASP A 108 7.28 6.03 24.21
CA ASP A 108 6.55 5.05 23.40
C ASP A 108 6.08 5.66 22.06
N GLY A 109 5.56 6.89 22.07
CA GLY A 109 5.18 7.61 20.86
C GLY A 109 6.36 7.85 19.90
N LYS A 110 7.50 8.31 20.43
CA LYS A 110 8.73 8.53 19.64
C LYS A 110 9.27 7.24 19.04
N ASP A 111 9.27 6.15 19.81
CA ASP A 111 9.72 4.85 19.35
C ASP A 111 8.81 4.32 18.24
N ARG A 112 7.49 4.56 18.32
CA ARG A 112 6.56 4.25 17.21
C ARG A 112 6.85 5.08 15.95
N VAL A 113 7.03 6.40 16.06
CA VAL A 113 7.39 7.26 14.90
C VAL A 113 8.69 6.78 14.26
N LYS A 114 9.70 6.49 15.08
CA LYS A 114 10.97 5.93 14.63
C LYS A 114 10.79 4.60 13.90
N LYS A 115 9.98 3.70 14.45
CA LYS A 115 9.72 2.39 13.84
C LYS A 115 9.06 2.51 12.46
N VAL A 116 8.07 3.40 12.31
CA VAL A 116 7.41 3.66 11.02
C VAL A 116 8.41 4.26 10.02
N LEU A 117 9.24 5.22 10.46
CA LEU A 117 10.31 5.79 9.63
C LEU A 117 11.31 4.72 9.17
N GLU A 118 11.76 3.85 10.08
CA GLU A 118 12.67 2.74 9.77
C GLU A 118 12.06 1.77 8.76
N ASN A 119 10.77 1.44 8.90
CA ASN A 119 10.06 0.55 7.98
C ASN A 119 9.95 1.17 6.57
N PHE A 120 9.53 2.43 6.43
CA PHE A 120 9.51 3.09 5.12
C PHE A 120 10.90 3.26 4.51
N SER A 121 11.90 3.59 5.33
CA SER A 121 13.31 3.69 4.88
C SER A 121 13.84 2.34 4.41
N ALA A 122 13.47 1.25 5.09
CA ALA A 122 13.84 -0.10 4.69
C ALA A 122 13.20 -0.47 3.35
N MET A 123 11.90 -0.22 3.19
CA MET A 123 11.22 -0.36 1.91
C MET A 123 11.95 0.47 0.83
N ARG A 124 12.11 1.78 1.00
CA ARG A 124 12.76 2.64 0.00
C ARG A 124 14.17 2.19 -0.39
N SER A 125 14.98 1.82 0.60
CA SER A 125 16.34 1.32 0.39
C SER A 125 16.31 0.04 -0.45
N ARG A 126 15.47 -0.91 -0.05
CA ARG A 126 15.31 -2.15 -0.79
C ARG A 126 14.75 -1.86 -2.20
N ALA A 127 13.90 -0.84 -2.36
CA ALA A 127 13.37 -0.32 -3.63
C ALA A 127 14.39 0.16 -4.62
N SER A 128 15.23 1.06 -4.16
CA SER A 128 16.28 1.63 -5.00
C SER A 128 17.36 0.62 -5.38
N THR A 129 17.57 -0.43 -4.56
CA THR A 129 18.56 -1.45 -4.90
C THR A 129 18.03 -2.35 -6.00
N SER A 130 18.79 -2.50 -7.08
CA SER A 130 18.47 -3.36 -8.23
C SER A 130 18.25 -4.85 -7.92
N GLY A 131 18.31 -5.25 -6.64
CA GLY A 131 18.00 -6.59 -6.15
C GLY A 131 16.57 -6.75 -5.58
N TYR A 132 15.76 -5.69 -5.54
CA TYR A 132 14.47 -5.68 -4.83
C TYR A 132 13.46 -6.75 -5.26
N ILE A 133 13.55 -7.21 -6.50
CA ILE A 133 12.57 -8.09 -7.13
C ILE A 133 13.27 -9.38 -7.61
N SER A 134 14.49 -9.68 -7.13
CA SER A 134 15.08 -10.99 -7.45
C SER A 134 14.29 -12.13 -6.78
N ASN A 135 13.68 -11.84 -5.63
CA ASN A 135 12.94 -12.81 -4.83
C ASN A 135 11.45 -12.44 -4.71
N VAL A 136 10.97 -11.47 -5.48
CA VAL A 136 9.54 -11.14 -5.56
C VAL A 136 9.12 -11.32 -6.99
N GLU A 137 8.11 -12.13 -7.24
CA GLU A 137 7.50 -12.25 -8.56
C GLU A 137 6.21 -11.46 -8.57
N ILE A 138 6.06 -10.55 -9.54
CA ILE A 138 4.83 -9.78 -9.72
C ILE A 138 4.12 -10.32 -10.96
N ARG A 139 2.91 -10.84 -10.80
CA ARG A 139 2.10 -11.37 -11.90
C ARG A 139 0.86 -10.51 -12.12
N CYS A 140 0.50 -10.29 -13.38
CA CYS A 140 -0.71 -9.54 -13.74
C CYS A 140 -1.96 -10.41 -13.88
N ASP A 141 -1.82 -11.71 -13.60
CA ASP A 141 -2.88 -12.70 -13.62
C ASP A 141 -2.51 -13.88 -12.72
N ASP A 142 -3.53 -14.65 -12.35
CA ASP A 142 -3.42 -15.87 -11.56
C ASP A 142 -3.43 -17.14 -12.42
N THR A 143 -3.11 -17.05 -13.72
CA THR A 143 -3.16 -18.22 -14.65
C THR A 143 -2.18 -19.34 -14.29
N TRP A 144 -1.23 -19.03 -13.41
CA TRP A 144 -0.28 -19.96 -12.84
C TRP A 144 -0.86 -20.84 -11.73
N LEU A 145 -2.07 -20.53 -11.25
CA LEU A 145 -2.82 -21.34 -10.30
C LEU A 145 -3.71 -22.35 -11.03
N SER A 146 -3.68 -23.60 -10.59
CA SER A 146 -4.49 -24.69 -11.16
C SER A 146 -5.39 -25.34 -10.10
N LYS A 147 -6.59 -25.78 -10.49
CA LYS A 147 -7.48 -26.57 -9.61
C LYS A 147 -7.10 -28.07 -9.54
N VAL A 148 -6.06 -28.45 -10.28
CA VAL A 148 -5.51 -29.82 -10.33
C VAL A 148 -3.98 -29.79 -10.30
N ASP A 149 -3.37 -30.82 -9.70
CA ASP A 149 -1.94 -31.06 -9.77
C ASP A 149 -1.47 -31.51 -11.17
N LYS A 150 -0.19 -31.81 -11.31
CA LYS A 150 0.41 -32.31 -12.57
C LYS A 150 -0.15 -33.66 -13.04
N ASN A 151 -0.79 -34.43 -12.16
CA ASN A 151 -1.42 -35.72 -12.46
C ASN A 151 -2.93 -35.59 -12.73
N GLY A 152 -3.48 -34.37 -12.69
CA GLY A 152 -4.91 -34.12 -12.86
C GLY A 152 -5.74 -34.36 -11.59
N GLN A 153 -5.12 -34.46 -10.41
CA GLN A 153 -5.79 -34.64 -9.13
C GLN A 153 -6.13 -33.29 -8.49
N SER A 154 -7.37 -33.11 -8.06
CA SER A 154 -7.79 -31.92 -7.29
C SER A 154 -7.44 -32.06 -5.81
N SER A 155 -7.19 -30.93 -5.14
CA SER A 155 -7.11 -30.89 -3.68
C SER A 155 -8.44 -31.30 -3.05
N THR A 156 -8.35 -31.97 -1.89
CA THR A 156 -9.50 -32.28 -1.03
C THR A 156 -9.86 -31.12 -0.10
N VAL A 157 -9.01 -30.11 -0.01
CA VAL A 157 -9.24 -28.88 0.78
C VAL A 157 -9.87 -27.83 -0.14
N PRO A 158 -11.01 -27.24 0.25
CA PRO A 158 -11.61 -26.14 -0.51
C PRO A 158 -10.64 -24.96 -0.67
N LEU A 159 -10.74 -24.26 -1.80
CA LEU A 159 -9.95 -23.04 -2.08
C LEU A 159 -8.43 -23.26 -2.05
N GLN A 160 -7.97 -24.48 -2.31
CA GLN A 160 -6.57 -24.74 -2.58
C GLN A 160 -6.29 -24.79 -4.09
N TYR A 161 -5.17 -24.18 -4.45
CA TYR A 161 -4.72 -24.04 -5.83
C TYR A 161 -3.31 -24.58 -5.96
N PHE A 162 -3.07 -25.36 -7.00
CA PHE A 162 -1.76 -25.90 -7.31
C PHE A 162 -0.93 -24.87 -8.07
N ASP A 163 0.29 -24.64 -7.60
CA ASP A 163 1.29 -23.83 -8.28
C ASP A 163 1.84 -24.57 -9.53
N SER A 164 1.36 -24.16 -10.70
CA SER A 164 1.72 -24.79 -11.96
C SER A 164 3.03 -24.29 -12.58
N ARG A 165 3.74 -23.33 -11.94
CA ARG A 165 4.98 -22.75 -12.50
C ARG A 165 6.14 -23.74 -12.50
N HIS A 166 6.20 -24.58 -11.46
CA HIS A 166 7.29 -25.56 -11.26
C HIS A 166 6.78 -26.93 -10.77
N PRO A 167 5.96 -27.65 -11.56
CA PRO A 167 5.38 -28.94 -11.17
C PRO A 167 6.44 -30.02 -10.88
N GLU A 168 7.68 -29.83 -11.37
CA GLU A 168 8.82 -30.69 -11.07
C GLU A 168 9.36 -30.53 -9.64
N ARG A 169 9.06 -29.40 -8.98
CA ARG A 169 9.52 -29.08 -7.62
C ARG A 169 8.57 -29.51 -6.52
N GLU A 170 7.39 -29.99 -6.89
CA GLU A 170 6.32 -30.42 -5.97
C GLU A 170 6.82 -31.21 -4.76
N ALA A 171 7.61 -32.27 -4.99
CA ALA A 171 8.11 -33.15 -3.93
C ALA A 171 9.13 -32.50 -2.96
N LYS A 172 9.57 -31.27 -3.24
CA LYS A 172 10.51 -30.50 -2.42
C LYS A 172 9.83 -29.39 -1.63
N TRP A 173 8.60 -29.05 -1.97
CA TRP A 173 7.84 -27.98 -1.34
C TRP A 173 7.15 -28.49 -0.08
N LEU A 174 7.11 -27.67 0.97
CA LEU A 174 6.48 -28.05 2.24
C LEU A 174 5.00 -28.42 2.07
N ASP A 175 4.33 -27.77 1.12
CA ASP A 175 2.90 -27.91 0.88
C ASP A 175 2.57 -28.79 -0.34
N ASN A 176 3.58 -29.51 -0.87
CA ASN A 176 3.46 -30.29 -2.11
C ASN A 176 2.86 -29.48 -3.28
N GLY A 177 3.16 -28.18 -3.35
CA GLY A 177 2.70 -27.29 -4.43
C GLY A 177 1.31 -26.72 -4.29
N TRP A 178 0.57 -27.05 -3.23
CA TRP A 178 -0.74 -26.46 -2.97
C TRP A 178 -0.62 -25.18 -2.15
N ILE A 179 -1.37 -24.16 -2.55
CA ILE A 179 -1.46 -22.86 -1.90
C ILE A 179 -2.89 -22.68 -1.39
N ASP A 180 -3.03 -22.25 -0.13
CA ASP A 180 -4.31 -22.08 0.53
C ASP A 180 -4.84 -20.64 0.38
N PHE A 181 -6.02 -20.50 -0.23
CA PHE A 181 -6.73 -19.23 -0.42
C PHE A 181 -7.96 -19.13 0.47
N THR A 182 -8.02 -19.86 1.58
CA THR A 182 -9.16 -19.83 2.50
C THR A 182 -9.37 -18.43 3.07
N GLU A 183 -8.29 -17.73 3.46
CA GLU A 183 -8.37 -16.38 4.04
C GLU A 183 -8.80 -15.34 2.99
N SER A 184 -8.26 -15.45 1.78
CA SER A 184 -8.66 -14.65 0.62
C SER A 184 -9.98 -15.13 -0.01
N LYS A 185 -10.62 -16.19 0.49
CA LYS A 185 -11.89 -16.71 -0.03
C LYS A 185 -11.87 -17.01 -1.54
N GLY A 186 -10.71 -17.37 -2.09
CA GLY A 186 -10.53 -17.75 -3.49
C GLY A 186 -9.44 -16.96 -4.22
N ALA A 187 -9.12 -17.44 -5.42
CA ALA A 187 -8.17 -16.81 -6.34
C ALA A 187 -8.86 -15.73 -7.21
N CYS A 188 -8.08 -14.93 -7.94
CA CYS A 188 -8.62 -13.89 -8.83
C CYS A 188 -9.55 -14.46 -9.92
N SER A 189 -9.34 -15.70 -10.34
CA SER A 189 -10.15 -16.38 -11.34
C SER A 189 -11.47 -16.95 -10.81
N ASP A 190 -11.71 -16.90 -9.49
CA ASP A 190 -12.97 -17.40 -8.91
C ASP A 190 -14.12 -16.40 -9.01
N ALA A 191 -15.32 -16.92 -9.27
CA ALA A 191 -16.52 -16.09 -9.33
C ALA A 191 -16.83 -15.46 -7.95
N GLY A 192 -16.98 -14.14 -7.91
CA GLY A 192 -17.34 -13.41 -6.68
C GLY A 192 -16.16 -13.08 -5.76
N HIS A 193 -14.92 -13.21 -6.23
CA HIS A 193 -13.76 -12.65 -5.54
C HIS A 193 -13.86 -11.12 -5.44
N THR A 194 -13.26 -10.54 -4.40
CA THR A 194 -13.30 -9.09 -4.14
C THR A 194 -11.91 -8.44 -4.06
N HIS A 195 -10.86 -9.21 -4.31
CA HIS A 195 -9.47 -8.79 -4.10
C HIS A 195 -8.92 -8.03 -5.27
N TYR A 196 -8.10 -7.02 -4.96
CA TYR A 196 -7.36 -6.22 -5.93
C TYR A 196 -6.06 -6.92 -6.33
N ALA A 197 -5.43 -7.54 -5.34
CA ALA A 197 -4.21 -8.31 -5.45
C ALA A 197 -4.12 -9.26 -4.25
N TRP A 198 -3.12 -10.14 -4.25
CA TRP A 198 -2.77 -10.94 -3.08
C TRP A 198 -1.27 -11.24 -3.08
N VAL A 199 -0.75 -11.47 -1.87
CA VAL A 199 0.66 -11.82 -1.64
C VAL A 199 0.76 -13.16 -0.91
N ASN A 200 1.68 -14.00 -1.38
CA ASN A 200 2.27 -15.06 -0.56
C ASN A 200 3.73 -14.71 -0.33
N ASP A 201 4.09 -14.40 0.91
CA ASP A 201 5.37 -13.81 1.29
C ASP A 201 6.50 -14.84 1.40
N HIS A 202 6.16 -16.13 1.50
CA HIS A 202 7.10 -17.27 1.53
C HIS A 202 6.53 -18.45 0.74
N ILE A 203 6.51 -18.35 -0.59
CA ILE A 203 5.90 -19.39 -1.40
C ILE A 203 6.62 -20.73 -1.19
N HIS A 204 5.84 -21.74 -0.82
CA HIS A 204 6.31 -23.09 -0.50
C HIS A 204 7.39 -23.16 0.60
N GLY A 205 7.41 -22.18 1.52
CA GLY A 205 8.39 -22.09 2.59
C GLY A 205 9.79 -21.64 2.14
N THR A 206 9.88 -20.95 1.01
CA THR A 206 11.12 -20.33 0.50
C THR A 206 11.19 -18.85 0.83
N ASP A 207 12.34 -18.22 0.56
CA ASP A 207 12.51 -16.76 0.65
C ASP A 207 11.94 -16.03 -0.60
N GLU A 208 11.22 -16.71 -1.48
CA GLU A 208 10.54 -16.12 -2.63
C GLU A 208 9.12 -15.69 -2.24
N SER A 209 8.70 -14.52 -2.73
CA SER A 209 7.33 -14.03 -2.58
C SER A 209 6.67 -13.88 -3.94
N VAL A 210 5.35 -14.01 -3.99
CA VAL A 210 4.58 -13.73 -5.21
C VAL A 210 3.48 -12.75 -4.88
N LEU A 211 3.42 -11.67 -5.66
CA LEU A 211 2.33 -10.70 -5.67
C LEU A 211 1.56 -10.91 -6.98
N THR A 212 0.29 -11.26 -6.88
CA THR A 212 -0.57 -11.43 -8.06
C THR A 212 -1.63 -10.33 -8.08
N LEU A 213 -1.70 -9.58 -9.17
CA LEU A 213 -2.75 -8.57 -9.42
C LEU A 213 -3.97 -9.26 -10.06
N CYS A 214 -5.16 -8.95 -9.55
CA CYS A 214 -6.40 -9.49 -10.13
C CYS A 214 -6.81 -8.72 -11.38
N GLN A 215 -7.16 -9.46 -12.43
CA GLN A 215 -7.36 -8.95 -13.79
C GLN A 215 -8.54 -7.96 -13.86
N ASP A 216 -9.59 -8.19 -13.08
CA ASP A 216 -10.77 -7.30 -13.04
C ASP A 216 -10.41 -5.86 -12.60
N TYR A 217 -9.39 -5.71 -11.75
CA TYR A 217 -8.92 -4.40 -11.30
C TYR A 217 -7.82 -3.80 -12.17
N ILE A 218 -7.01 -4.63 -12.85
CA ILE A 218 -5.94 -4.12 -13.71
C ILE A 218 -6.50 -3.27 -14.86
N GLU A 219 -7.63 -3.69 -15.45
CA GLU A 219 -8.29 -2.93 -16.50
C GLU A 219 -8.81 -1.58 -16.00
N TYR A 220 -9.38 -1.56 -14.79
CA TYR A 220 -9.82 -0.33 -14.14
C TYR A 220 -8.66 0.63 -13.89
N TRP A 221 -7.54 0.15 -13.34
CA TRP A 221 -6.37 0.99 -13.07
C TRP A 221 -5.71 1.50 -14.35
N ILE A 222 -5.68 0.70 -15.40
CA ILE A 222 -5.18 1.12 -16.71
C ILE A 222 -6.06 2.21 -17.31
N ALA A 223 -7.38 2.13 -17.13
CA ALA A 223 -8.28 3.20 -17.56
C ALA A 223 -7.97 4.53 -16.83
N GLN A 224 -7.69 4.50 -15.51
CA GLN A 224 -7.25 5.68 -14.77
C GLN A 224 -5.91 6.22 -15.28
N TRP A 225 -4.94 5.33 -15.51
CA TRP A 225 -3.62 5.70 -16.03
C TRP A 225 -3.70 6.37 -17.41
N ASN A 226 -4.46 5.78 -18.34
CA ASN A 226 -4.64 6.34 -19.68
C ASN A 226 -5.40 7.68 -19.66
N ALA A 227 -6.18 7.95 -18.61
CA ALA A 227 -6.84 9.24 -18.37
C ALA A 227 -5.95 10.26 -17.62
N ASP A 228 -4.69 9.90 -17.32
CA ASP A 228 -3.74 10.65 -16.50
C ASP A 228 -4.24 10.97 -15.08
N ILE A 229 -5.17 10.15 -14.58
CA ILE A 229 -5.64 10.20 -13.20
C ILE A 229 -4.70 9.31 -12.38
N ARG A 230 -3.64 9.92 -11.84
CA ARG A 230 -2.60 9.25 -11.07
C ARG A 230 -2.25 10.02 -9.81
N LEU A 231 -1.63 9.36 -8.83
CA LEU A 231 -1.24 10.02 -7.58
C LEU A 231 -0.36 11.27 -7.78
N PRO A 232 0.66 11.28 -8.67
CA PRO A 232 1.44 12.50 -8.91
C PRO A 232 0.61 13.68 -9.42
N PHE A 233 -0.39 13.42 -10.27
CA PHE A 233 -1.34 14.44 -10.72
C PHE A 233 -2.20 14.94 -9.55
N LEU A 234 -2.73 14.01 -8.75
CA LEU A 234 -3.57 14.30 -7.59
C LEU A 234 -2.85 15.07 -6.48
N ARG A 235 -1.55 14.84 -6.28
CA ARG A 235 -0.71 15.56 -5.31
C ARG A 235 -0.67 17.07 -5.57
N GLY A 236 -0.80 17.49 -6.82
CA GLY A 236 -0.81 18.91 -7.20
C GLY A 236 -2.08 19.66 -6.77
N ASN A 237 -3.12 18.95 -6.35
CA ASN A 237 -4.43 19.53 -6.06
C ASN A 237 -4.61 19.85 -4.57
N GLU A 238 -5.30 20.96 -4.31
CA GLU A 238 -5.92 21.24 -3.02
C GLU A 238 -7.38 20.77 -3.05
N TYR A 239 -7.78 20.00 -2.06
CA TYR A 239 -9.11 19.39 -2.00
C TYR A 239 -10.06 20.23 -1.16
N SER A 240 -11.30 20.36 -1.61
CA SER A 240 -12.32 21.10 -0.88
C SER A 240 -12.59 20.45 0.49
N PRO A 241 -12.71 21.25 1.57
CA PRO A 241 -12.94 20.75 2.92
C PRO A 241 -14.09 19.74 3.02
N GLU A 242 -13.89 18.65 3.76
CA GLU A 242 -14.86 17.58 4.05
C GLU A 242 -15.45 16.86 2.82
N LYS A 243 -15.02 17.19 1.59
CA LYS A 243 -15.59 16.66 0.36
C LYS A 243 -14.96 15.34 -0.07
N TYR A 244 -13.65 15.20 0.13
CA TYR A 244 -12.89 14.03 -0.27
C TYR A 244 -12.46 13.24 0.96
N LYS A 245 -12.42 11.94 0.83
CA LYS A 245 -11.96 11.02 1.87
C LYS A 245 -10.65 10.39 1.45
N LEU A 246 -9.82 10.04 2.42
CA LEU A 246 -8.62 9.25 2.14
C LEU A 246 -8.98 7.90 1.51
N ASP A 247 -10.14 7.35 1.90
CA ASP A 247 -10.78 6.17 1.29
C ASP A 247 -11.02 6.30 -0.23
N ASP A 248 -11.15 7.52 -0.77
CA ASP A 248 -11.37 7.75 -2.20
C ASP A 248 -10.07 7.56 -3.03
N PHE A 249 -8.91 7.52 -2.36
CA PHE A 249 -7.60 7.34 -2.99
C PHE A 249 -7.01 5.95 -2.72
N SER A 250 -7.34 5.33 -1.60
CA SER A 250 -6.92 3.96 -1.26
C SER A 250 -7.76 2.93 -2.00
N GLY A 251 -7.13 2.17 -2.91
CA GLY A 251 -7.77 1.12 -3.72
C GLY A 251 -7.90 1.49 -5.21
N PRO A 252 -8.50 2.64 -5.57
CA PRO A 252 -8.62 3.05 -6.97
C PRO A 252 -7.29 3.33 -7.68
N PHE A 253 -6.19 3.55 -6.95
CA PHE A 253 -4.87 3.78 -7.52
C PHE A 253 -3.96 2.58 -7.26
N ILE A 254 -3.46 1.97 -8.34
CA ILE A 254 -2.58 0.81 -8.26
C ILE A 254 -1.32 1.08 -7.43
N SER A 255 -0.74 2.29 -7.45
CA SER A 255 0.43 2.61 -6.61
C SER A 255 0.13 2.42 -5.12
N VAL A 256 -1.10 2.71 -4.68
CA VAL A 256 -1.52 2.52 -3.28
C VAL A 256 -1.76 1.05 -2.98
N ALA A 257 -2.42 0.34 -3.89
CA ALA A 257 -2.65 -1.09 -3.75
C ALA A 257 -1.32 -1.86 -3.73
N LEU A 258 -0.41 -1.59 -4.67
CA LEU A 258 0.94 -2.15 -4.68
C LEU A 258 1.72 -1.79 -3.41
N LEU A 259 1.63 -0.55 -2.92
CA LEU A 259 2.29 -0.18 -1.67
C LEU A 259 1.77 -1.02 -0.49
N HIS A 260 0.44 -1.22 -0.38
CA HIS A 260 -0.18 -2.12 0.59
C HIS A 260 0.36 -3.55 0.45
N GLU A 261 0.31 -4.12 -0.76
CA GLU A 261 0.77 -5.50 -0.98
C GLU A 261 2.26 -5.67 -0.66
N LEU A 262 3.09 -4.68 -1.01
CA LEU A 262 4.51 -4.69 -0.73
C LEU A 262 4.82 -4.67 0.78
N THR A 263 3.90 -4.22 1.65
CA THR A 263 4.12 -4.33 3.11
C THR A 263 3.92 -5.76 3.62
N HIS A 264 3.18 -6.60 2.91
CA HIS A 264 3.08 -8.04 3.22
C HIS A 264 4.33 -8.83 2.84
N VAL A 265 5.22 -8.27 2.01
CA VAL A 265 6.42 -8.96 1.54
C VAL A 265 7.56 -8.75 2.54
N SER A 266 7.91 -9.81 3.29
CA SER A 266 8.95 -9.80 4.34
C SER A 266 10.32 -9.28 3.86
N GLN A 267 10.66 -9.56 2.61
CA GLN A 267 11.90 -9.20 1.92
C GLN A 267 11.93 -7.70 1.61
N ILE A 268 10.76 -7.06 1.50
CA ILE A 268 10.59 -5.63 1.22
C ILE A 268 10.37 -4.86 2.52
N PHE A 269 9.41 -5.25 3.34
CA PHE A 269 9.03 -4.55 4.55
C PHE A 269 9.95 -4.87 5.72
N GLY A 270 10.33 -6.13 5.86
CA GLY A 270 11.09 -6.67 6.99
C GLY A 270 10.29 -7.73 7.73
N SER A 271 10.90 -8.34 8.75
CA SER A 271 10.28 -9.37 9.58
C SER A 271 9.84 -8.79 10.94
N PRO A 272 8.61 -9.09 11.40
CA PRO A 272 7.52 -9.69 10.63
C PRO A 272 6.99 -8.71 9.55
N PRO A 273 6.43 -9.23 8.45
CA PRO A 273 5.70 -8.42 7.48
C PRO A 273 4.41 -7.89 8.12
N THR A 274 3.70 -7.02 7.40
CA THR A 274 2.33 -6.65 7.82
C THR A 274 1.33 -7.75 7.50
N GLU A 275 0.18 -7.70 8.14
CA GLU A 275 -1.00 -8.53 7.94
C GLU A 275 -2.22 -7.63 7.70
N ASP A 276 -3.33 -8.20 7.24
CA ASP A 276 -4.63 -7.53 7.19
C ASP A 276 -5.37 -7.66 8.51
N GLN A 277 -5.02 -6.80 9.47
CA GLN A 277 -5.52 -6.90 10.84
C GLN A 277 -7.03 -6.69 10.88
N PRO A 278 -7.83 -7.62 11.45
CA PRO A 278 -9.28 -7.47 11.45
C PRO A 278 -9.75 -6.31 12.34
N CYS A 279 -10.88 -5.72 11.94
CA CYS A 279 -11.57 -4.65 12.66
C CYS A 279 -13.02 -5.04 12.96
N LEU A 280 -13.66 -4.39 13.93
CA LEU A 280 -15.06 -4.59 14.31
C LEU A 280 -15.93 -3.47 13.73
N LYS A 281 -16.74 -3.79 12.71
CA LYS A 281 -17.70 -2.88 12.11
C LYS A 281 -19.12 -3.39 12.36
N ASP A 282 -19.94 -2.58 13.04
CA ASP A 282 -21.33 -2.92 13.41
C ASP A 282 -21.44 -4.27 14.14
N GLY A 283 -20.50 -4.54 15.04
CA GLY A 283 -20.44 -5.79 15.82
C GLY A 283 -19.97 -7.02 15.04
N LYS A 284 -19.55 -6.86 13.78
CA LYS A 284 -19.01 -7.94 12.94
C LYS A 284 -17.52 -7.74 12.71
N THR A 285 -16.77 -8.83 12.76
CA THR A 285 -15.38 -8.85 12.34
C THR A 285 -15.31 -8.71 10.81
N VAL A 286 -14.62 -7.67 10.35
CA VAL A 286 -14.31 -7.39 8.94
C VAL A 286 -12.80 -7.27 8.78
N GLY A 287 -12.31 -7.32 7.54
CA GLY A 287 -10.89 -7.03 7.26
C GLY A 287 -10.50 -5.61 7.67
N GLY A 288 -9.21 -5.38 7.89
CA GLY A 288 -8.64 -4.12 8.38
C GLY A 288 -8.67 -2.94 7.44
N TYR A 289 -9.53 -2.98 6.43
CA TYR A 289 -9.50 -2.05 5.31
C TYR A 289 -10.30 -0.78 5.58
N GLY A 290 -9.80 0.35 5.11
CA GLY A 290 -10.53 1.61 5.26
C GLY A 290 -10.05 2.46 6.42
N TRP A 291 -10.22 3.78 6.30
CA TRP A 291 -9.94 4.75 7.36
C TRP A 291 -10.59 4.39 8.70
N PHE A 292 -11.84 3.92 8.67
CA PHE A 292 -12.55 3.48 9.87
C PHE A 292 -11.84 2.33 10.58
N CYS A 293 -11.40 1.31 9.84
CA CYS A 293 -10.77 0.14 10.43
C CYS A 293 -9.37 0.46 10.96
N ILE A 294 -8.53 1.16 10.18
CA ILE A 294 -7.17 1.47 10.63
C ILE A 294 -7.16 2.32 11.91
N THR A 295 -8.05 3.30 12.01
CA THR A 295 -8.16 4.15 13.21
C THR A 295 -8.75 3.40 14.40
N GLN A 296 -9.70 2.48 14.16
CA GLN A 296 -10.19 1.60 15.21
C GLN A 296 -9.09 0.65 15.72
N ILE A 297 -8.33 0.01 14.83
CA ILE A 297 -7.21 -0.86 15.17
C ILE A 297 -6.21 -0.07 16.02
N ALA A 298 -5.85 1.15 15.61
CA ALA A 298 -4.97 2.05 16.34
C ALA A 298 -5.48 2.39 17.75
N SER A 299 -6.80 2.53 17.92
CA SER A 299 -7.42 2.81 19.21
C SER A 299 -7.40 1.61 20.17
N LEU A 300 -7.36 0.38 19.63
CA LEU A 300 -7.40 -0.86 20.40
C LEU A 300 -6.01 -1.43 20.67
N SER A 301 -5.10 -1.34 19.70
CA SER A 301 -3.72 -1.81 19.81
C SER A 301 -2.82 -1.10 18.80
N THR A 302 -1.86 -0.32 19.32
CA THR A 302 -0.85 0.32 18.49
C THR A 302 0.11 -0.68 17.86
N GLU A 303 0.33 -1.84 18.51
CA GLU A 303 1.13 -2.93 17.95
C GLU A 303 0.45 -3.51 16.71
N LYS A 304 -0.86 -3.76 16.77
CA LYS A 304 -1.62 -4.21 15.58
C LYS A 304 -1.62 -3.16 14.48
N ALA A 305 -1.74 -1.87 14.82
CA ALA A 305 -1.67 -0.82 13.82
C ALA A 305 -0.30 -0.76 13.10
N LEU A 306 0.80 -1.08 13.81
CA LEU A 306 2.14 -1.20 13.23
C LEU A 306 2.34 -2.46 12.38
N LEU A 307 1.46 -3.45 12.52
CA LEU A 307 1.44 -4.70 11.75
C LEU A 307 0.32 -4.73 10.71
N ASN A 308 -0.39 -3.63 10.47
CA ASN A 308 -1.49 -3.57 9.50
C ASN A 308 -1.04 -2.92 8.20
N ALA A 309 -1.21 -3.61 7.06
CA ALA A 309 -0.75 -3.13 5.75
C ALA A 309 -1.40 -1.79 5.36
N ASP A 310 -2.72 -1.71 5.53
CA ASP A 310 -3.50 -0.51 5.22
C ASP A 310 -3.08 0.71 6.05
N SER A 311 -2.55 0.53 7.27
CA SER A 311 -2.03 1.65 8.06
C SER A 311 -0.86 2.34 7.34
N TYR A 312 0.04 1.58 6.71
CA TYR A 312 1.16 2.13 5.97
C TYR A 312 0.71 2.76 4.66
N ALA A 313 -0.17 2.07 3.91
CA ALA A 313 -0.68 2.59 2.65
C ALA A 313 -1.41 3.93 2.84
N TYR A 314 -2.32 4.02 3.82
CA TYR A 314 -3.05 5.25 4.11
C TYR A 314 -2.13 6.37 4.61
N TYR A 315 -1.21 6.06 5.52
CA TYR A 315 -0.30 7.07 6.03
C TYR A 315 0.62 7.63 4.92
N ALA A 316 1.13 6.77 4.03
CA ALA A 316 1.95 7.19 2.90
C ALA A 316 1.16 8.07 1.92
N VAL A 317 -0.07 7.70 1.58
CA VAL A 317 -0.94 8.53 0.71
C VAL A 317 -1.25 9.87 1.36
N ALA A 318 -1.57 9.90 2.66
CA ALA A 318 -1.84 11.14 3.38
C ALA A 318 -0.62 12.07 3.39
N MET A 319 0.60 11.53 3.56
CA MET A 319 1.82 12.33 3.52
C MET A 319 2.13 12.81 2.10
N TYR A 320 1.80 12.02 1.08
CA TYR A 320 2.02 12.38 -0.32
C TYR A 320 1.04 13.46 -0.80
N LEU A 321 -0.24 13.39 -0.42
CA LEU A 321 -1.28 14.38 -0.72
C LEU A 321 -1.19 15.59 0.22
N ASN A 322 -0.03 16.24 0.25
CA ASN A 322 0.41 17.16 1.29
C ASN A 322 -0.25 18.56 1.30
N LYS A 323 -1.30 18.78 0.50
CA LYS A 323 -2.04 20.06 0.43
C LYS A 323 -3.22 20.16 1.38
N ASN A 324 -3.55 19.07 2.07
CA ASN A 324 -4.65 18.99 3.02
C ASN A 324 -4.17 18.29 4.30
N ASP A 325 -4.86 18.53 5.41
CA ASP A 325 -4.77 17.66 6.58
C ASP A 325 -5.72 16.47 6.43
N TRP A 326 -5.21 15.26 6.63
CA TRP A 326 -5.95 14.01 6.50
C TRP A 326 -6.19 13.35 7.85
N SER A 327 -5.94 14.06 8.94
CA SER A 327 -5.99 13.49 10.30
C SER A 327 -7.37 12.99 10.73
N THR A 328 -8.44 13.44 10.07
CA THR A 328 -9.83 13.00 10.27
C THR A 328 -10.28 11.93 9.28
N GLY A 329 -9.45 11.63 8.26
CA GLY A 329 -9.79 10.82 7.10
C GLY A 329 -10.51 11.59 5.99
N TYR A 330 -10.80 12.86 6.21
CA TYR A 330 -11.35 13.79 5.23
C TYR A 330 -10.29 14.80 4.83
N SER A 331 -10.46 15.42 3.66
CA SER A 331 -9.63 16.54 3.23
C SER A 331 -9.96 17.78 4.07
N GLU A 332 -9.12 18.11 5.04
CA GLU A 332 -9.23 19.32 5.84
C GLU A 332 -8.21 20.38 5.35
N PRO A 333 -8.46 21.68 5.58
CA PRO A 333 -7.43 22.71 5.42
C PRO A 333 -6.22 22.46 6.32
N LEU A 334 -5.01 22.85 5.87
CA LEU A 334 -3.81 22.80 6.72
C LEU A 334 -3.84 23.87 7.83
N THR A 335 -4.36 25.06 7.54
CA THR A 335 -4.65 26.12 8.51
C THR A 335 -6.13 26.12 8.88
N GLU A 336 -6.46 26.17 10.18
CA GLU A 336 -7.81 26.55 10.61
C GLU A 336 -8.06 28.01 10.17
N LEU A 337 -9.16 28.27 9.46
CA LEU A 337 -9.56 29.61 9.00
C LEU A 337 -10.09 30.50 10.12
#